data_AF-A0A533QE45-F1
#
_entry.id   AF-A0A533QE45-F1
#
_cell.length_a   1.000
_cell.length_b   1.000
_cell.length_c   1.000
_cell.angle_alpha   90.00
_cell.angle_beta   90.00
_cell.angle_gamma   90.00
#
_symmetry.space_group_name_H-M   'P 1'
#
loop_
_entity.id
_entity.type
_entity.pdbx_description
1 polymer ?
#
loop_
_entity_poly.entity_id
_entity_poly.type
_entity_poly.pdbx_seq_one_letter_code
_entity_poly.pdbx_strand_id
1 'polypeptide(L)'
;MEKVVKEEEIDEIEKIRMTLGAHLEELRRRVVYSIIAIVLCFVFCWFFKVQILDIAKKPHRFAMGKAGLSSELQVLSYQEGFYAYMKLCFITSVFIAYPFIIYQIWQFVRAGLYKKEKKYILLFLPISYLAFVVGGVFGYFLLIPFGLQFLIGILGPGIQPIITMQQYVSFVFMLTVALGLVFQLPLVMLLLSKIGIVSPDKFIAWRKYAILVIFIIAAIVTPPDPFTQTMTAVPMIILYELGILIARPTKRGFILLGTVVGCGAIAVVGVYFYFTHKGGEINVSNPYGDIQILYPGAREWKKVSGPMSFQKGITLKTGKGGRTILSTKKGVNVGMDTDTEAHFFDPWKMQLKTGQILISMKGSEIPLEVDTPNGRIRMNKGTLNIQAKDIVTIVTAVNGAATLLIEGEEKKLLEGRQHKMSIGGEPVDIGAIINWSEGIVTKSDEQK
;
A
#
# COMPACT_ATOMS: atom_id res chain seq x y z
N MET A 1 29.88 7.56 71.00
CA MET A 1 30.42 8.18 69.76
C MET A 1 30.16 7.30 68.55
N GLU A 2 30.58 6.03 68.54
CA GLU A 2 30.37 5.10 67.40
C GLU A 2 28.89 4.83 67.05
N LYS A 3 27.98 4.78 68.04
CA LYS A 3 26.53 4.69 67.81
C LYS A 3 25.92 5.94 67.19
N VAL A 4 26.39 7.12 67.60
CA VAL A 4 25.90 8.43 67.12
C VAL A 4 26.34 8.66 65.67
N VAL A 5 27.57 8.28 65.33
CA VAL A 5 28.08 8.32 63.95
C VAL A 5 27.32 7.35 63.05
N LYS A 6 26.96 6.16 63.55
CA LYS A 6 26.13 5.20 62.81
C LYS A 6 24.69 5.70 62.61
N GLU A 7 24.09 6.33 63.61
CA GLU A 7 22.75 6.93 63.50
C GLU A 7 22.76 8.11 62.53
N GLU A 8 23.76 8.99 62.54
CA GLU A 8 23.91 10.08 61.57
C GLU A 8 24.17 9.57 60.14
N GLU A 9 24.96 8.50 59.95
CA GLU A 9 25.13 7.84 58.65
C GLU A 9 23.82 7.21 58.14
N ILE A 10 23.05 6.58 59.04
CA ILE A 10 21.74 6.00 58.68
C ILE A 10 20.74 7.09 58.34
N ASP A 11 20.71 8.21 59.08
CA ASP A 11 19.82 9.35 58.82
C ASP A 11 20.20 10.12 57.54
N GLU A 12 21.49 10.18 57.18
CA GLU A 12 21.93 10.67 55.87
C GLU A 12 21.54 9.72 54.73
N ILE A 13 21.65 8.41 54.92
CA ILE A 13 21.23 7.38 53.95
C ILE A 13 19.70 7.41 53.77
N GLU A 14 18.94 7.65 54.85
CA GLU A 14 17.49 7.77 54.85
C GLU A 14 17.03 9.10 54.24
N LYS A 15 17.75 10.22 54.45
CA LYS A 15 17.56 11.48 53.69
C LYS A 15 17.86 11.35 52.19
N ILE A 16 18.72 10.42 51.78
CA ILE A 16 19.03 10.16 50.36
C ILE A 16 17.94 9.31 49.69
N ARG A 17 17.23 8.45 50.44
CA ARG A 17 16.06 7.71 49.96
C ARG A 17 14.79 8.49 50.27
N MET A 18 14.35 9.30 49.31
CA MET A 18 13.02 9.89 49.39
C MET A 18 11.96 8.85 49.76
N THR A 19 11.08 9.20 50.69
CA THR A 19 9.96 8.34 51.08
C THR A 19 9.13 8.01 49.84
N LEU A 20 8.54 6.81 49.77
CA LEU A 20 7.74 6.38 48.61
C LEU A 20 6.64 7.41 48.27
N GLY A 21 6.06 8.05 49.30
CA GLY A 21 5.12 9.16 49.13
C GLY A 21 5.72 10.39 48.44
N ALA A 22 6.94 10.80 48.82
CA ALA A 22 7.64 11.91 48.16
C ALA A 22 8.00 11.59 46.71
N HIS A 23 8.35 10.33 46.41
CA HIS A 23 8.61 9.89 45.03
C HIS A 23 7.35 9.93 44.16
N LEU A 24 6.20 9.50 44.70
CA LEU A 24 4.92 9.58 44.02
C LEU A 24 4.46 11.03 43.78
N GLU A 25 4.68 11.92 44.75
CA GLU A 25 4.36 13.34 44.58
C GLU A 25 5.26 13.99 43.51
N GLU A 26 6.53 13.58 43.43
CA GLU A 26 7.39 14.01 42.33
C GLU A 26 6.89 13.48 40.99
N LEU A 27 6.50 12.21 40.88
CA LEU A 27 5.91 11.66 39.64
C LEU A 27 4.71 12.49 39.20
N ARG A 28 3.75 12.73 40.11
CA ARG A 28 2.55 13.52 39.85
C ARG A 28 2.90 14.90 39.31
N ARG A 29 3.77 15.63 40.00
CA ARG A 29 4.20 16.98 39.58
C ARG A 29 4.83 16.99 38.19
N ARG A 30 5.69 16.02 37.89
CA ARG A 30 6.38 15.88 36.59
C ARG A 30 5.40 15.55 35.46
N VAL A 31 4.44 14.66 35.73
CA VAL A 31 3.36 14.31 34.80
C VAL A 31 2.48 15.52 34.51
N VAL A 32 2.07 16.28 35.54
CA VAL A 32 1.26 17.50 35.36
C VAL A 32 1.99 18.53 34.50
N TYR A 33 3.28 18.79 34.75
CA TYR A 33 4.06 19.70 33.91
C TYR A 33 4.18 19.21 32.46
N SER A 34 4.35 17.90 32.26
CA SER A 34 4.41 17.30 30.92
C SER A 34 3.09 17.47 30.17
N ILE A 35 1.96 17.25 30.86
CA ILE A 35 0.61 17.46 30.31
C ILE A 35 0.39 18.93 29.94
N ILE A 36 0.74 19.87 30.82
CA ILE A 36 0.61 21.31 30.55
C ILE A 36 1.41 21.70 29.30
N ALA A 37 2.65 21.20 29.16
CA ALA A 37 3.47 21.46 27.98
C ALA A 37 2.83 20.91 26.69
N ILE A 38 2.26 19.69 26.74
CA ILE A 38 1.54 19.09 25.60
C ILE A 38 0.30 19.92 25.24
N VAL A 39 -0.47 20.38 26.23
CA VAL A 39 -1.68 21.19 26.01
C VAL A 39 -1.33 22.55 25.40
N LEU A 40 -0.30 23.22 25.89
CA LEU A 40 0.17 24.50 25.30
C LEU A 40 0.62 24.30 23.85
N CYS A 41 1.41 23.25 23.58
CA CYS A 41 1.83 22.92 22.22
C CYS A 41 0.65 22.50 21.32
N PHE A 42 -0.38 21.85 21.88
CA PHE A 42 -1.58 21.45 21.16
C PHE A 42 -2.38 22.65 20.69
N VAL A 43 -2.62 23.61 21.59
CA VAL A 43 -3.29 24.88 21.25
C VAL A 43 -2.52 25.61 20.16
N PHE A 44 -1.18 25.64 20.25
CA PHE A 44 -0.33 26.21 19.20
C PHE A 44 -0.47 25.46 17.85
N CYS A 45 -0.41 24.12 17.86
CA CYS A 45 -0.56 23.29 16.66
C CYS A 45 -1.93 23.46 15.99
N TRP A 46 -2.99 23.73 16.76
CA TRP A 46 -4.35 23.90 16.25
C TRP A 46 -4.48 25.06 15.25
N PHE A 47 -3.72 26.14 15.46
CA PHE A 47 -3.67 27.28 14.53
C PHE A 47 -3.01 26.91 13.20
N PHE A 48 -2.07 25.98 13.20
CA PHE A 48 -1.30 25.53 12.02
C PHE A 48 -1.73 24.16 11.47
N LYS A 49 -2.95 23.71 11.81
CA LYS A 49 -3.42 22.35 11.49
C LYS A 49 -3.39 21.99 10.01
N VAL A 50 -3.62 22.96 9.11
CA VAL A 50 -3.62 22.75 7.66
C VAL A 50 -2.20 22.51 7.15
N GLN A 51 -1.25 23.32 7.61
CA GLN A 51 0.17 23.20 7.25
C GLN A 51 0.76 21.89 7.78
N ILE A 52 0.40 21.50 9.00
CA ILE A 52 0.81 20.22 9.59
C ILE A 52 0.25 19.06 8.76
N LEU A 53 -1.01 19.15 8.32
CA LEU A 53 -1.62 18.14 7.48
C LEU A 53 -0.95 18.02 6.11
N ASP A 54 -0.57 19.13 5.49
CA ASP A 54 0.15 19.12 4.22
C ASP A 54 1.51 18.44 4.35
N ILE A 55 2.23 18.67 5.45
CA ILE A 55 3.46 17.93 5.76
C ILE A 55 3.12 16.43 5.91
N ALA A 56 2.17 16.10 6.78
CA ALA A 56 1.79 14.71 7.01
C ALA A 56 1.35 13.98 5.73
N LYS A 57 0.73 14.67 4.76
CA LYS A 57 0.27 14.10 3.48
C LYS A 57 1.39 13.89 2.46
N LYS A 58 2.59 14.47 2.59
CA LYS A 58 3.65 14.35 1.58
C LYS A 58 4.03 12.90 1.24
N PRO A 59 4.25 11.98 2.21
CA PRO A 59 4.57 10.58 1.90
C PRO A 59 3.44 9.88 1.16
N HIS A 60 2.19 10.18 1.51
CA HIS A 60 1.01 9.68 0.81
C HIS A 60 0.93 10.17 -0.64
N ARG A 61 1.10 11.48 -0.88
CA ARG A 61 1.13 12.04 -2.24
C ARG A 61 2.23 11.40 -3.09
N PHE A 62 3.39 11.14 -2.50
CA PHE A 62 4.50 10.46 -3.17
C PHE A 62 4.16 9.00 -3.54
N ALA A 63 3.58 8.24 -2.60
CA ALA A 63 3.20 6.85 -2.84
C ALA A 63 2.07 6.72 -3.87
N MET A 64 1.02 7.54 -3.75
CA MET A 64 -0.11 7.56 -4.68
C MET A 64 0.30 8.06 -6.08
N GLY A 65 1.15 9.10 -6.14
CA GLY A 65 1.66 9.64 -7.40
C GLY A 65 2.49 8.62 -8.19
N LYS A 66 3.33 7.83 -7.52
CA LYS A 66 4.05 6.71 -8.16
C LYS A 66 3.11 5.65 -8.73
N ALA A 67 1.95 5.44 -8.11
CA ALA A 67 0.94 4.48 -8.55
C ALA A 67 -0.06 5.07 -9.58
N GLY A 68 0.02 6.37 -9.89
CA GLY A 68 -0.93 7.04 -10.79
C GLY A 68 -2.34 7.18 -10.20
N LEU A 69 -2.49 7.15 -8.88
CA LEU A 69 -3.77 7.21 -8.17
C LEU A 69 -4.06 8.62 -7.64
N SER A 70 -5.34 8.91 -7.34
CA SER A 70 -5.74 10.18 -6.72
C SER A 70 -5.05 10.38 -5.38
N SER A 71 -4.37 11.52 -5.20
CA SER A 71 -3.61 11.84 -3.99
C SER A 71 -4.43 12.53 -2.89
N GLU A 72 -5.74 12.64 -3.09
CA GLU A 72 -6.65 13.31 -2.15
C GLU A 72 -7.16 12.35 -1.09
N LEU A 73 -7.11 12.79 0.17
CA LEU A 73 -7.71 12.06 1.29
C LEU A 73 -9.20 12.38 1.34
N GLN A 74 -10.03 11.34 1.39
CA GLN A 74 -11.48 11.50 1.51
C GLN A 74 -11.91 11.56 2.98
N VAL A 75 -13.11 12.08 3.22
CA VAL A 75 -13.74 12.15 4.53
C VAL A 75 -15.14 11.60 4.37
N LEU A 76 -15.49 10.55 5.13
CA LEU A 76 -16.78 9.87 5.02
C LEU A 76 -17.87 10.55 5.86
N SER A 77 -17.47 11.28 6.91
CA SER A 77 -18.39 12.00 7.79
C SER A 77 -17.82 13.34 8.24
N TYR A 78 -18.68 14.33 8.51
CA TYR A 78 -18.24 15.64 8.98
C TYR A 78 -17.40 15.58 10.27
N GLN A 79 -17.71 14.61 11.14
CA GLN A 79 -17.01 14.41 12.41
C GLN A 79 -15.60 13.81 12.23
N GLU A 80 -15.42 12.95 11.22
CA GLU A 80 -14.14 12.29 10.93
C GLU A 80 -13.01 13.30 10.69
N GLY A 81 -13.27 14.35 9.91
CA GLY A 81 -12.28 15.39 9.64
C GLY A 81 -11.84 16.13 10.91
N PHE A 82 -12.79 16.42 11.81
CA PHE A 82 -12.49 17.05 13.10
C PHE A 82 -11.63 16.14 13.99
N TYR A 83 -11.98 14.87 14.13
CA TYR A 83 -11.19 13.90 14.90
C TYR A 83 -9.79 13.71 14.32
N ALA A 84 -9.66 13.68 13.00
CA ALA A 84 -8.37 13.57 12.33
C ALA A 84 -7.47 14.78 12.64
N TYR A 85 -8.00 16.01 12.59
CA TYR A 85 -7.24 17.20 12.97
C TYR A 85 -6.85 17.21 14.45
N MET A 86 -7.76 16.83 15.36
CA MET A 86 -7.44 16.73 16.78
C MET A 86 -6.31 15.72 17.01
N LYS A 87 -6.39 14.52 16.43
CA LYS A 87 -5.31 13.52 16.52
C LYS A 87 -4.02 14.09 15.97
N LEU A 88 -4.04 14.66 14.76
CA LEU A 88 -2.85 15.20 14.12
C LEU A 88 -2.15 16.26 14.99
N CYS A 89 -2.91 17.24 15.50
CA CYS A 89 -2.37 18.30 16.34
C CYS A 89 -1.83 17.75 17.67
N PHE A 90 -2.49 16.77 18.27
CA PHE A 90 -2.04 16.10 19.49
C PHE A 90 -0.69 15.40 19.31
N ILE A 91 -0.48 14.81 18.14
CA ILE A 91 0.75 14.09 17.84
C ILE A 91 1.88 15.08 17.67
N THR A 92 1.66 16.08 16.81
CA THR A 92 2.63 17.12 16.55
C THR A 92 2.98 17.86 17.84
N SER A 93 2.01 18.09 18.74
CA SER A 93 2.29 18.71 20.03
C SER A 93 3.12 17.82 20.95
N VAL A 94 2.91 16.51 20.98
CA VAL A 94 3.77 15.57 21.71
C VAL A 94 5.20 15.58 21.15
N PHE A 95 5.36 15.63 19.83
CA PHE A 95 6.67 15.72 19.18
C PHE A 95 7.40 17.03 19.54
N ILE A 96 6.70 18.16 19.49
CA ILE A 96 7.27 19.48 19.84
C ILE A 96 7.56 19.57 21.35
N ALA A 97 6.67 19.04 22.20
CA ALA A 97 6.85 19.03 23.65
C ALA A 97 7.85 17.97 24.13
N TYR A 98 8.30 17.06 23.26
CA TYR A 98 9.17 15.95 23.62
C TYR A 98 10.45 16.33 24.39
N PRO A 99 11.23 17.38 24.01
CA PRO A 99 12.40 17.80 24.79
C PRO A 99 12.07 18.09 26.26
N PHE A 100 10.89 18.66 26.50
CA PHE A 100 10.42 18.94 27.85
C PHE A 100 9.93 17.68 28.56
N ILE A 101 9.15 16.83 27.88
CA ILE A 101 8.67 15.54 28.43
C ILE A 101 9.85 14.67 28.87
N ILE A 102 10.83 14.49 27.99
CA ILE A 102 11.99 13.64 28.27
C ILE A 102 12.85 14.22 29.40
N TYR A 103 12.96 15.55 29.49
CA TYR A 103 13.58 16.22 30.62
C TYR A 103 12.86 15.90 31.95
N GLN A 104 11.52 15.98 31.98
CA GLN A 104 10.77 15.66 33.21
C GLN A 104 10.89 14.18 33.60
N ILE A 105 10.85 13.26 32.62
CA ILE A 105 11.03 11.82 32.85
C ILE A 105 12.42 11.55 33.44
N TRP A 106 13.47 12.10 32.84
CA TRP A 106 14.84 11.90 33.33
C TRP A 106 15.09 12.56 34.69
N GLN A 107 14.44 13.68 35.00
CA GLN A 107 14.52 14.28 36.34
C GLN A 107 13.84 13.42 37.40
N PHE A 108 12.69 12.81 37.08
CA PHE A 108 12.04 11.84 37.95
C PHE A 108 12.93 10.62 38.21
N VAL A 109 13.50 10.05 37.14
CA VAL A 109 14.46 8.94 37.24
C VAL A 109 15.67 9.36 38.09
N ARG A 110 16.22 10.55 37.86
CA ARG A 110 17.36 11.11 38.64
C ARG A 110 17.09 11.19 40.13
N ALA A 111 15.85 11.44 40.52
CA ALA A 111 15.46 11.54 41.91
C ALA A 111 15.57 10.19 42.64
N GLY A 112 15.36 9.08 41.93
CA GLY A 112 15.51 7.71 42.44
C GLY A 112 16.91 7.10 42.33
N LEU A 113 17.88 7.77 41.69
CA LEU A 113 19.24 7.25 41.46
C LEU A 113 20.28 7.73 42.48
N TYR A 114 21.31 6.91 42.73
CA TYR A 114 22.41 7.25 43.65
C TYR A 114 23.26 8.43 43.12
N LYS A 115 23.88 9.19 44.04
CA LYS A 115 24.67 10.41 43.71
C LYS A 115 25.70 10.21 42.59
N LYS A 116 26.34 9.04 42.53
CA LYS A 116 27.35 8.68 41.49
C LYS A 116 26.73 8.41 40.11
N GLU A 117 25.45 8.02 40.06
CA GLU A 117 24.74 7.64 38.83
C GLU A 117 24.04 8.84 38.17
N LYS A 118 23.76 9.90 38.95
CA LYS A 118 23.13 11.14 38.47
C LYS A 118 23.87 11.80 37.31
N LYS A 119 25.19 11.57 37.17
CA LYS A 119 26.01 12.10 36.08
C LYS A 119 25.66 11.48 34.72
N TYR A 120 25.25 10.21 34.68
CA TYR A 120 24.88 9.53 33.43
C TYR A 120 23.59 10.10 32.83
N ILE A 121 22.66 10.55 33.67
CA ILE A 121 21.38 11.11 33.23
C ILE A 121 21.56 12.40 32.44
N LEU A 122 22.50 13.26 32.86
CA LEU A 122 22.85 14.48 32.12
C LEU A 122 23.40 14.19 30.71
N LEU A 123 24.12 13.07 30.54
CA LEU A 123 24.61 12.64 29.23
C LEU A 123 23.51 11.97 28.39
N PHE A 124 22.59 11.24 29.01
CA PHE A 124 21.51 10.54 28.33
C PHE A 124 20.42 11.47 27.80
N LEU A 125 20.18 12.62 28.44
CA LEU A 125 19.13 13.55 28.02
C LEU A 125 19.25 14.01 26.54
N PRO A 126 20.38 14.55 26.06
CA PRO A 126 20.52 14.95 24.66
C PRO A 126 20.49 13.75 23.70
N ILE A 127 20.99 12.57 24.12
CA ILE A 127 20.99 11.36 23.30
C ILE A 127 19.56 10.81 23.15
N SER A 128 18.77 10.82 24.22
CA SER A 128 17.34 10.48 24.18
C SER A 128 16.58 11.38 23.22
N TYR A 129 16.80 12.69 23.30
CA TYR A 129 16.18 13.63 22.37
C TYR A 129 16.53 13.31 20.92
N LEU A 130 17.82 13.14 20.62
CA LEU A 130 18.29 12.79 19.28
C LEU A 130 17.68 11.46 18.81
N ALA A 131 17.67 10.44 19.65
CA ALA A 131 17.12 9.12 19.32
C ALA A 131 15.63 9.20 18.95
N PHE A 132 14.84 10.00 19.68
CA PHE A 132 13.42 10.19 19.37
C PHE A 132 13.22 10.89 18.02
N VAL A 133 13.98 11.96 17.76
CA VAL A 133 13.92 12.68 16.49
C VAL A 133 14.31 11.76 15.34
N VAL A 134 15.39 11.00 15.48
CA VAL A 134 15.83 10.02 14.47
C VAL A 134 14.76 8.96 14.25
N GLY A 135 14.13 8.44 15.31
CA GLY A 135 13.03 7.48 15.21
C GLY A 135 11.81 8.02 14.47
N GLY A 136 11.41 9.26 14.77
CA GLY A 136 10.30 9.94 14.07
C GLY A 136 10.61 10.21 12.60
N VAL A 137 11.82 10.70 12.30
CA VAL A 137 12.30 10.93 10.93
C VAL A 137 12.36 9.62 10.14
N PHE A 138 12.88 8.55 10.76
CA PHE A 138 12.93 7.22 10.16
C PHE A 138 11.53 6.68 9.85
N GLY A 139 10.59 6.81 10.78
CA GLY A 139 9.19 6.45 10.55
C GLY A 139 8.57 7.20 9.38
N TYR A 140 8.72 8.52 9.38
CA TYR A 140 8.09 9.40 8.40
C TYR A 140 8.67 9.27 6.98
N PHE A 141 10.00 9.24 6.84
CA PHE A 141 10.66 9.20 5.53
C PHE A 141 10.85 7.81 4.95
N LEU A 142 10.90 6.77 5.79
CA LEU A 142 11.18 5.41 5.34
C LEU A 142 9.95 4.51 5.53
N LEU A 143 9.50 4.26 6.76
CA LEU A 143 8.47 3.23 6.96
C LEU A 143 7.10 3.59 6.38
N ILE A 144 6.62 4.83 6.50
CA ILE A 144 5.35 5.26 5.91
C ILE A 144 5.34 5.09 4.38
N PRO A 145 6.25 5.70 3.60
CA PRO A 145 6.17 5.62 2.14
C PRO A 145 6.40 4.20 1.61
N PHE A 146 7.28 3.40 2.22
CA PHE A 146 7.49 2.01 1.82
C PHE A 146 6.28 1.13 2.17
N GLY A 147 5.69 1.30 3.35
CA GLY A 147 4.47 0.60 3.74
C GLY A 147 3.32 0.90 2.79
N LEU A 148 3.09 2.18 2.48
CA LEU A 148 2.03 2.58 1.54
C LEU A 148 2.26 2.03 0.13
N GLN A 149 3.49 2.10 -0.39
CA GLN A 149 3.81 1.55 -1.72
C GLN A 149 3.56 0.04 -1.78
N PHE A 150 3.88 -0.68 -0.72
CA PHE A 150 3.60 -2.10 -0.63
C PHE A 150 2.10 -2.38 -0.58
N LEU A 151 1.35 -1.69 0.30
CA LEU A 151 -0.10 -1.85 0.40
C LEU A 151 -0.76 -1.61 -0.98
N ILE A 152 -0.44 -0.49 -1.63
CA ILE A 152 -0.94 -0.16 -2.97
C ILE A 152 -0.51 -1.21 -4.00
N GLY A 153 0.73 -1.71 -3.92
CA GLY A 153 1.24 -2.74 -4.81
C GLY A 153 0.48 -4.07 -4.72
N ILE A 154 -0.08 -4.41 -3.56
CA ILE A 154 -0.89 -5.63 -3.38
C ILE A 154 -2.28 -5.51 -4.01
N LEU A 155 -2.90 -4.32 -3.99
CA LEU A 155 -4.29 -4.13 -4.41
C LEU A 155 -4.56 -4.63 -5.84
N GLY A 156 -3.53 -4.70 -6.69
CA GLY A 156 -3.66 -5.14 -8.07
C GLY A 156 -4.41 -4.12 -8.94
N PRO A 157 -4.46 -4.34 -10.25
CA PRO A 157 -5.07 -3.40 -11.18
C PRO A 157 -6.60 -3.36 -11.04
N GLY A 158 -7.18 -2.17 -11.21
CA GLY A 158 -8.64 -1.95 -11.17
C GLY A 158 -9.23 -1.64 -9.80
N ILE A 159 -8.47 -1.78 -8.72
CA ILE A 159 -8.89 -1.41 -7.36
C ILE A 159 -8.28 -0.07 -6.99
N GLN A 160 -9.11 0.97 -6.88
CA GLN A 160 -8.68 2.28 -6.38
C GLN A 160 -8.92 2.35 -4.88
N PRO A 161 -7.86 2.43 -4.04
CA PRO A 161 -8.03 2.60 -2.61
C PRO A 161 -8.61 3.99 -2.32
N ILE A 162 -9.76 4.03 -1.66
CA ILE A 162 -10.29 5.26 -1.08
C ILE A 162 -9.73 5.35 0.34
N ILE A 163 -8.65 6.13 0.51
CA ILE A 163 -8.02 6.32 1.81
C ILE A 163 -8.66 7.51 2.52
N THR A 164 -9.20 7.25 3.71
CA THR A 164 -9.81 8.32 4.49
C THR A 164 -8.77 9.08 5.31
N MET A 165 -9.07 10.34 5.61
CA MET A 165 -8.19 11.20 6.39
C MET A 165 -7.93 10.64 7.79
N GLN A 166 -8.93 10.10 8.48
CA GLN A 166 -8.74 9.55 9.82
C GLN A 166 -7.92 8.28 9.82
N GLN A 167 -8.12 7.38 8.85
CA GLN A 167 -7.32 6.16 8.72
C GLN A 167 -5.85 6.51 8.50
N TYR A 168 -5.60 7.43 7.55
CA TYR A 168 -4.24 7.88 7.27
C TYR A 168 -3.58 8.53 8.49
N VAL A 169 -4.23 9.51 9.12
CA VAL A 169 -3.65 10.19 10.30
C VAL A 169 -3.44 9.20 11.45
N SER A 170 -4.34 8.24 11.66
CA SER A 170 -4.17 7.21 12.70
C SER A 170 -3.01 6.26 12.39
N PHE A 171 -2.79 5.91 11.12
CA PHE A 171 -1.61 5.15 10.71
C PHE A 171 -0.32 5.92 10.96
N VAL A 172 -0.24 7.19 10.50
CA VAL A 172 0.91 8.06 10.76
C VAL A 172 1.15 8.21 12.26
N PHE A 173 0.10 8.38 13.05
CA PHE A 173 0.17 8.49 14.51
C PHE A 173 0.86 7.29 15.13
N MET A 174 0.27 6.13 14.91
CA MET A 174 0.63 4.91 15.60
C MET A 174 2.07 4.55 15.29
N LEU A 175 2.44 4.66 14.01
CA LEU A 175 3.77 4.36 13.52
C LEU A 175 4.81 5.36 14.02
N THR A 176 4.55 6.67 13.95
CA THR A 176 5.54 7.68 14.34
C THR A 176 5.78 7.68 15.85
N VAL A 177 4.72 7.57 16.66
CA VAL A 177 4.85 7.52 18.13
C VAL A 177 5.49 6.21 18.58
N ALA A 178 5.07 5.07 18.03
CA ALA A 178 5.67 3.79 18.38
C ALA A 178 7.17 3.78 18.08
N LEU A 179 7.59 4.23 16.90
CA LEU A 179 9.01 4.28 16.55
C LEU A 179 9.79 5.27 17.41
N GLY A 180 9.25 6.47 17.65
CA GLY A 180 9.89 7.44 18.53
C GLY A 180 10.18 6.85 19.92
N LEU A 181 9.21 6.11 20.48
CA LEU A 181 9.36 5.43 21.77
C LEU A 181 10.32 4.22 21.70
N VAL A 182 10.23 3.40 20.66
CA VAL A 182 11.12 2.24 20.47
C VAL A 182 12.57 2.67 20.33
N PHE A 183 12.85 3.79 19.68
CA PHE A 183 14.22 4.33 19.59
C PHE A 183 14.82 4.71 20.96
N GLN A 184 14.02 4.80 22.02
CA GLN A 184 14.53 4.95 23.39
C GLN A 184 15.00 3.63 24.00
N LEU A 185 14.60 2.47 23.45
CA LEU A 185 14.94 1.15 24.00
C LEU A 185 16.44 0.95 24.24
N PRO A 186 17.37 1.27 23.31
CA PRO A 186 18.79 1.08 23.55
C PRO A 186 19.30 1.88 24.76
N LEU A 187 18.76 3.10 24.95
CA LEU A 187 19.14 3.97 26.05
C LEU A 187 18.62 3.46 27.40
N VAL A 188 17.37 3.00 27.42
CA VAL A 188 16.75 2.39 28.60
C VAL A 188 17.50 1.12 29.00
N MET A 189 17.84 0.26 28.03
CA MET A 189 18.61 -0.97 28.29
C MET A 189 20.01 -0.66 28.85
N LEU A 190 20.69 0.35 28.30
CA LEU A 190 21.99 0.80 28.80
C LEU A 190 21.89 1.31 30.24
N LEU A 191 20.87 2.13 30.55
CA LEU A 191 20.64 2.64 31.90
C LEU A 191 20.42 1.48 32.89
N LEU A 192 19.52 0.55 32.57
CA LEU A 192 19.22 -0.61 33.41
C LEU A 192 20.46 -1.48 33.65
N SER A 193 21.32 -1.61 32.64
CA SER A 193 22.58 -2.33 32.76
C SER A 193 23.62 -1.58 33.59
N LYS A 194 23.68 -0.25 33.51
CA LYS A 194 24.65 0.57 34.26
C LYS A 194 24.31 0.68 35.74
N ILE A 195 23.02 0.73 36.08
CA ILE A 195 22.54 0.71 37.47
C ILE A 195 22.57 -0.71 38.06
N GLY A 196 22.78 -1.74 37.22
CA GLY A 196 22.89 -3.14 37.67
C GLY A 196 21.56 -3.84 37.91
N ILE A 197 20.43 -3.25 37.51
CA ILE A 197 19.09 -3.86 37.63
C ILE A 197 18.99 -5.10 36.72
N VAL A 198 19.53 -5.01 35.51
CA VAL A 198 19.51 -6.10 34.51
C VAL A 198 20.91 -6.29 33.94
N SER A 199 21.47 -7.49 34.03
CA SER A 199 22.75 -7.79 33.40
C SER A 199 22.60 -7.94 31.87
N PRO A 200 23.64 -7.61 31.08
CA PRO A 200 23.63 -7.84 29.64
C PRO A 200 23.29 -9.28 29.26
N ASP A 201 23.74 -10.25 30.06
CA ASP A 201 23.48 -11.68 29.83
C ASP A 201 21.99 -12.04 29.95
N LYS A 202 21.23 -11.34 30.79
CA LYS A 202 19.77 -11.50 30.87
C LYS A 202 19.08 -11.00 29.59
N PHE A 203 19.51 -9.87 29.03
CA PHE A 203 18.97 -9.40 27.74
C PHE A 203 19.26 -10.40 26.61
N ILE A 204 20.42 -11.06 26.64
CA ILE A 204 20.78 -12.12 25.69
C ILE A 204 19.88 -13.35 25.88
N ALA A 205 19.64 -13.78 27.12
CA ALA A 205 18.79 -14.93 27.41
C ALA A 205 17.32 -14.68 27.01
N TRP A 206 16.85 -13.44 27.09
CA TRP A 206 15.47 -13.06 26.79
C TRP A 206 15.20 -12.64 25.34
N ARG A 207 16.19 -12.76 24.44
CA ARG A 207 16.06 -12.41 23.01
C ARG A 207 14.79 -12.94 22.36
N LYS A 208 14.47 -14.23 22.55
CA LYS A 208 13.28 -14.86 21.96
C LYS A 208 11.96 -14.22 22.44
N TYR A 209 11.90 -13.80 23.70
CA TYR A 209 10.74 -13.11 24.26
C TYR A 209 10.66 -11.67 23.76
N ALA A 210 11.80 -10.97 23.67
CA ALA A 210 11.86 -9.62 23.13
C ALA A 210 11.40 -9.58 21.67
N ILE A 211 11.84 -10.54 20.84
CA ILE A 211 11.38 -10.66 19.44
C ILE A 211 9.87 -10.87 19.39
N LEU A 212 9.31 -11.77 20.20
CA LEU A 212 7.86 -11.99 20.25
C LEU A 212 7.09 -10.71 20.63
N VAL A 213 7.53 -10.01 21.68
CA VAL A 213 6.92 -8.74 22.11
C VAL A 213 7.03 -7.67 21.04
N ILE A 214 8.16 -7.59 20.33
CA ILE A 214 8.34 -6.67 19.20
C ILE A 214 7.34 -6.96 18.08
N PHE A 215 7.13 -8.22 17.72
CA PHE A 215 6.12 -8.59 16.72
C PHE A 215 4.69 -8.27 17.16
N ILE A 216 4.37 -8.41 18.46
CA ILE A 216 3.08 -8.02 19.02
C ILE A 216 2.89 -6.49 18.92
N ILE A 217 3.90 -5.71 19.31
CA ILE A 217 3.85 -4.25 19.21
C ILE A 217 3.72 -3.84 17.74
N ALA A 218 4.48 -4.45 16.82
CA ALA A 218 4.37 -4.18 15.40
C ALA A 218 2.97 -4.48 14.86
N ALA A 219 2.34 -5.60 15.28
CA ALA A 219 0.97 -5.95 14.89
C ALA A 219 -0.08 -4.96 15.41
N ILE A 220 0.15 -4.37 16.58
CA ILE A 220 -0.72 -3.33 17.13
C ILE A 220 -0.57 -2.04 16.31
N VAL A 221 0.67 -1.67 15.96
CA VAL A 221 1.01 -0.39 15.34
C VAL A 221 0.69 -0.34 13.84
N THR A 222 0.84 -1.47 13.17
CA THR A 222 0.63 -1.58 11.74
C THR A 222 -0.71 -2.24 11.43
N PRO A 223 -1.27 -2.04 10.23
CA PRO A 223 -2.39 -2.86 9.77
C PRO A 223 -2.05 -4.36 9.89
N PRO A 224 -3.05 -5.26 9.97
CA PRO A 224 -2.84 -6.69 10.14
C PRO A 224 -2.34 -7.33 8.83
N ASP A 225 -1.16 -6.94 8.37
CA ASP A 225 -0.47 -7.50 7.22
C ASP A 225 0.98 -7.92 7.58
N PRO A 226 1.43 -9.12 7.18
CA PRO A 226 2.74 -9.64 7.60
C PRO A 226 3.93 -8.80 7.14
N PHE A 227 3.80 -8.03 6.06
CA PHE A 227 4.90 -7.27 5.51
C PHE A 227 5.15 -5.99 6.29
N THR A 228 4.14 -5.14 6.49
CA THR A 228 4.34 -3.90 7.26
C THR A 228 4.66 -4.21 8.71
N GLN A 229 4.10 -5.29 9.26
CA GLN A 229 4.46 -5.82 10.57
C GLN A 229 5.94 -6.19 10.62
N THR A 230 6.45 -6.99 9.65
CA THR A 230 7.87 -7.39 9.62
C THR A 230 8.80 -6.19 9.34
N MET A 231 8.40 -5.30 8.42
CA MET A 231 9.12 -4.08 8.06
C MET A 231 9.27 -3.15 9.27
N THR A 232 8.29 -3.14 10.17
CA THR A 232 8.35 -2.36 11.43
C THR A 232 9.12 -3.12 12.52
N ALA A 233 8.94 -4.43 12.64
CA ALA A 233 9.59 -5.26 13.64
C ALA A 233 11.12 -5.34 13.45
N VAL A 234 11.61 -5.43 12.21
CA VAL A 234 13.05 -5.56 11.91
C VAL A 234 13.87 -4.41 12.52
N PRO A 235 13.55 -3.12 12.29
CA PRO A 235 14.20 -2.00 12.95
C PRO A 235 14.15 -2.07 14.49
N MET A 236 13.03 -2.51 15.07
CA MET A 236 12.89 -2.65 16.51
C MET A 236 13.83 -3.75 17.07
N ILE A 237 13.97 -4.87 16.36
CA ILE A 237 14.93 -5.94 16.73
C ILE A 237 16.36 -5.43 16.63
N ILE A 238 16.70 -4.68 15.57
CA ILE A 238 18.02 -4.07 15.40
C ILE A 238 18.33 -3.13 16.57
N LEU A 239 17.37 -2.33 17.02
CA LEU A 239 17.54 -1.44 18.19
C LEU A 239 17.74 -2.24 19.49
N TYR A 240 17.02 -3.35 19.68
CA TYR A 240 17.22 -4.23 20.83
C TYR A 240 18.64 -4.83 20.84
N GLU A 241 19.11 -5.32 19.69
CA GLU A 241 20.48 -5.82 19.51
C GLU A 241 21.53 -4.73 19.75
N LEU A 242 21.28 -3.52 19.25
CA LEU A 242 22.13 -2.36 19.48
C LEU A 242 22.20 -2.03 20.99
N GLY A 243 21.07 -2.10 21.71
CA GLY A 243 21.03 -1.92 23.16
C GLY A 243 21.93 -2.93 23.90
N ILE A 244 21.89 -4.21 23.51
CA ILE A 244 22.77 -5.24 24.07
C ILE A 244 24.24 -4.94 23.77
N LEU A 245 24.55 -4.53 22.54
CA LEU A 245 25.91 -4.21 22.11
C LEU A 245 26.49 -3.02 22.89
N ILE A 246 25.70 -1.96 23.10
CA ILE A 246 26.13 -0.78 23.86
C ILE A 246 26.33 -1.15 25.34
N ALA A 247 25.49 -2.03 25.90
CA ALA A 247 25.63 -2.49 27.28
C ALA A 247 26.86 -3.41 27.48
N ARG A 248 27.18 -4.26 26.50
CA ARG A 248 28.36 -5.15 26.53
C ARG A 248 29.00 -5.27 25.14
N PRO A 249 29.97 -4.41 24.80
CA PRO A 249 30.62 -4.45 23.50
C PRO A 249 31.41 -5.75 23.34
N THR A 250 30.97 -6.62 22.43
CA THR A 250 31.58 -7.94 22.19
C THR A 250 31.71 -8.17 20.68
N LYS A 251 32.83 -8.71 20.21
CA LYS A 251 33.04 -9.03 18.78
C LYS A 251 31.91 -9.91 18.19
N ARG A 252 31.45 -10.91 18.96
CA ARG A 252 30.30 -11.77 18.60
C ARG A 252 28.98 -10.99 18.49
N GLY A 253 28.77 -9.99 19.35
CA GLY A 253 27.58 -9.12 19.31
C GLY A 253 27.56 -8.24 18.06
N PHE A 254 28.73 -7.74 17.64
CA PHE A 254 28.85 -6.96 16.41
C PHE A 254 28.54 -7.79 15.15
N ILE A 255 29.02 -9.05 15.11
CA ILE A 255 28.70 -10.00 14.03
C ILE A 255 27.21 -10.33 14.03
N LEU A 256 26.61 -10.62 15.19
CA LEU A 256 25.18 -10.88 15.32
C LEU A 256 24.33 -9.70 14.85
N LEU A 257 24.64 -8.48 15.29
CA LEU A 257 23.99 -7.26 14.80
C LEU A 257 24.09 -7.16 13.28
N GLY A 258 25.28 -7.38 12.71
CA GLY A 258 25.50 -7.38 11.27
C GLY A 258 24.65 -8.43 10.54
N THR A 259 24.54 -9.64 11.07
CA THR A 259 23.70 -10.70 10.49
C THR A 259 22.20 -10.38 10.57
N VAL A 260 21.72 -9.84 11.69
CA VAL A 260 20.30 -9.46 11.87
C VAL A 260 19.94 -8.31 10.92
N VAL A 261 20.79 -7.29 10.81
CA VAL A 261 20.63 -6.19 9.87
C VAL A 261 20.64 -6.71 8.42
N GLY A 262 21.60 -7.58 8.09
CA GLY A 262 21.73 -8.17 6.75
C GLY A 262 20.52 -9.03 6.36
N CYS A 263 20.13 -9.99 7.19
CA CYS A 263 18.96 -10.84 6.96
C CYS A 263 17.66 -10.02 6.93
N GLY A 264 17.50 -9.04 7.83
CA GLY A 264 16.35 -8.15 7.85
C GLY A 264 16.24 -7.29 6.59
N ALA A 265 17.35 -6.71 6.13
CA ALA A 265 17.39 -5.95 4.89
C ALA A 265 17.09 -6.82 3.66
N ILE A 266 17.67 -8.03 3.58
CA ILE A 266 17.40 -8.98 2.49
C ILE A 266 15.93 -9.42 2.50
N ALA A 267 15.34 -9.68 3.67
CA ALA A 267 13.93 -10.06 3.77
C ALA A 267 13.02 -8.91 3.32
N VAL A 268 13.25 -7.68 3.79
CA VAL A 268 12.44 -6.51 3.39
C VAL A 268 12.59 -6.23 1.90
N VAL A 269 13.81 -6.20 1.37
CA VAL A 269 14.08 -5.93 -0.05
C VAL A 269 13.60 -7.07 -0.93
N GLY A 270 13.80 -8.32 -0.53
CA GLY A 270 13.37 -9.51 -1.25
C GLY A 270 11.86 -9.62 -1.34
N VAL A 271 11.14 -9.35 -0.24
CA VAL A 271 9.67 -9.33 -0.23
C VAL A 271 9.15 -8.13 -1.02
N TYR A 272 9.73 -6.94 -0.85
CA TYR A 272 9.39 -5.77 -1.66
C TYR A 272 9.59 -6.08 -3.16
N PHE A 273 10.72 -6.63 -3.56
CA PHE A 273 10.99 -6.99 -4.95
C PHE A 273 10.03 -8.09 -5.44
N TYR A 274 9.79 -9.14 -4.66
CA TYR A 274 8.87 -10.22 -5.04
C TYR A 274 7.44 -9.73 -5.28
N PHE A 275 6.92 -8.82 -4.44
CA PHE A 275 5.56 -8.29 -4.60
C PHE A 275 5.48 -7.16 -5.63
N THR A 276 6.49 -6.30 -5.74
CA THR A 276 6.50 -5.18 -6.71
C THR A 276 6.91 -5.63 -8.12
N HIS A 277 7.73 -6.68 -8.28
CA HIS A 277 8.22 -7.17 -9.57
C HIS A 277 7.54 -8.45 -10.07
N LYS A 278 6.37 -8.85 -9.53
CA LYS A 278 5.49 -9.77 -10.29
C LYS A 278 5.04 -9.04 -11.55
N GLY A 279 5.82 -9.26 -12.62
CA GLY A 279 5.65 -8.68 -13.94
C GLY A 279 4.25 -8.90 -14.49
N GLY A 280 3.83 -8.00 -15.36
CA GLY A 280 2.49 -7.94 -15.94
C GLY A 280 1.96 -9.29 -16.44
N GLU A 281 0.64 -9.43 -16.36
CA GLU A 281 -0.08 -10.60 -16.87
C GLU A 281 -0.19 -10.60 -18.40
N ILE A 282 -0.08 -9.43 -19.04
CA ILE A 282 -0.22 -9.21 -20.47
C ILE A 282 1.12 -8.71 -21.01
N ASN A 283 1.76 -9.48 -21.89
CA ASN A 283 2.98 -9.08 -22.56
C ASN A 283 2.66 -8.68 -24.00
N VAL A 284 3.03 -7.46 -24.39
CA VAL A 284 3.09 -7.03 -25.79
C VAL A 284 4.40 -7.56 -26.38
N SER A 285 4.31 -8.37 -27.42
CA SER A 285 5.45 -8.86 -28.20
C SER A 285 5.40 -8.28 -29.61
N ASN A 286 6.55 -7.78 -30.09
CA ASN A 286 6.73 -7.21 -31.43
C ASN A 286 5.67 -6.16 -31.85
N PRO A 287 5.56 -5.02 -31.14
CA PRO A 287 4.76 -3.90 -31.63
C PRO A 287 5.39 -3.34 -32.91
N TYR A 288 4.64 -3.34 -34.02
CA TYR A 288 5.03 -2.73 -35.29
C TYR A 288 4.04 -1.62 -35.64
N GLY A 289 4.53 -0.45 -36.10
CA GLY A 289 3.69 0.70 -36.50
C GLY A 289 3.26 1.62 -35.34
N ASP A 290 2.25 2.46 -35.57
CA ASP A 290 1.76 3.39 -34.54
C ASP A 290 0.84 2.64 -33.56
N ILE A 291 1.35 2.35 -32.36
CA ILE A 291 0.59 1.69 -31.29
C ILE A 291 0.51 2.65 -30.11
N GLN A 292 -0.71 2.88 -29.65
CA GLN A 292 -1.00 3.77 -28.55
C GLN A 292 -1.66 2.99 -27.42
N ILE A 293 -1.30 3.33 -26.19
CA ILE A 293 -1.88 2.76 -24.98
C ILE A 293 -2.48 3.83 -24.09
N LEU A 294 -3.65 3.53 -23.54
CA LEU A 294 -4.29 4.28 -22.48
C LEU A 294 -4.27 3.45 -21.19
N TYR A 295 -3.63 3.99 -20.15
CA TYR A 295 -3.61 3.38 -18.83
C TYR A 295 -4.96 3.60 -18.12
N PRO A 296 -5.39 2.68 -17.24
CA PRO A 296 -6.63 2.86 -16.49
C PRO A 296 -6.57 4.17 -15.67
N GLY A 297 -7.55 5.06 -15.90
CA GLY A 297 -7.65 6.37 -15.26
C GLY A 297 -6.81 7.49 -15.89
N ALA A 298 -5.98 7.20 -16.89
CA ALA A 298 -5.24 8.22 -17.63
C ALA A 298 -6.15 8.92 -18.67
N ARG A 299 -5.91 10.22 -18.91
CA ARG A 299 -6.59 10.99 -19.96
C ARG A 299 -5.81 11.08 -21.27
N GLU A 300 -4.53 10.70 -21.27
CA GLU A 300 -3.63 10.84 -22.42
C GLU A 300 -3.12 9.49 -22.93
N TRP A 301 -3.09 9.36 -24.25
CA TRP A 301 -2.54 8.20 -24.96
C TRP A 301 -1.00 8.29 -25.02
N LYS A 302 -0.32 7.17 -24.75
CA LYS A 302 1.14 7.06 -24.86
C LYS A 302 1.52 6.13 -26.00
N LYS A 303 2.56 6.49 -26.76
CA LYS A 303 3.10 5.63 -27.81
C LYS A 303 3.92 4.46 -27.23
N VAL A 304 3.76 3.29 -27.83
CA VAL A 304 4.47 2.06 -27.48
C VAL A 304 5.50 1.76 -28.56
N SER A 305 6.78 1.68 -28.18
CA SER A 305 7.89 1.49 -29.13
C SER A 305 8.68 0.20 -28.91
N GLY A 306 8.27 -0.66 -27.96
CA GLY A 306 8.99 -1.89 -27.64
C GLY A 306 8.18 -2.88 -26.80
N PRO A 307 8.72 -4.09 -26.57
CA PRO A 307 8.05 -5.10 -25.78
C PRO A 307 7.85 -4.61 -24.35
N MET A 308 6.65 -4.81 -23.82
CA MET A 308 6.28 -4.32 -22.51
C MET A 308 5.24 -5.22 -21.86
N SER A 309 5.20 -5.17 -20.53
CA SER A 309 4.36 -6.03 -19.71
C SER A 309 3.40 -5.18 -18.88
N PHE A 310 2.14 -5.58 -18.84
CA PHE A 310 1.08 -4.86 -18.15
C PHE A 310 0.31 -5.80 -17.24
N GLN A 311 -0.18 -5.26 -16.12
CA GLN A 311 -1.03 -6.04 -15.24
C GLN A 311 -2.41 -6.20 -15.88
N LYS A 312 -3.32 -5.21 -15.80
CA LYS A 312 -4.67 -5.27 -16.41
C LYS A 312 -5.30 -3.88 -16.58
N GLY A 313 -6.43 -3.77 -17.28
CA GLY A 313 -7.24 -2.55 -17.41
C GLY A 313 -6.75 -1.56 -18.47
N ILE A 314 -5.97 -2.03 -19.45
CA ILE A 314 -5.37 -1.17 -20.48
C ILE A 314 -6.27 -1.09 -21.72
N THR A 315 -6.33 0.08 -22.35
CA THR A 315 -6.87 0.20 -23.72
C THR A 315 -5.70 0.29 -24.70
N LEU A 316 -5.69 -0.58 -25.69
CA LEU A 316 -4.73 -0.55 -26.79
C LEU A 316 -5.43 -0.09 -28.05
N LYS A 317 -4.73 0.77 -28.80
CA LYS A 317 -5.17 1.26 -30.11
C LYS A 317 -4.03 1.11 -31.10
N THR A 318 -4.28 0.42 -32.19
CA THR A 318 -3.38 0.37 -33.34
C THR A 318 -3.82 1.43 -34.36
N GLY A 319 -2.86 2.15 -34.95
CA GLY A 319 -3.09 3.10 -36.04
C GLY A 319 -2.76 2.50 -37.42
N LYS A 320 -2.53 3.37 -38.41
CA LYS A 320 -2.19 2.97 -39.78
C LYS A 320 -0.90 2.13 -39.81
N GLY A 321 -1.01 0.90 -40.31
CA GLY A 321 0.10 -0.05 -40.37
C GLY A 321 0.52 -0.64 -39.01
N GLY A 322 -0.23 -0.34 -37.94
CA GLY A 322 0.00 -0.85 -36.59
C GLY A 322 -0.47 -2.29 -36.42
N ARG A 323 0.42 -3.22 -36.08
CA ARG A 323 0.06 -4.60 -35.71
C ARG A 323 0.79 -5.00 -34.43
N THR A 324 0.10 -5.71 -33.54
CA THR A 324 0.71 -6.17 -32.30
C THR A 324 0.17 -7.53 -31.89
N ILE A 325 1.02 -8.31 -31.22
CA ILE A 325 0.63 -9.56 -30.59
C ILE A 325 0.69 -9.35 -29.08
N LEU A 326 -0.36 -9.78 -28.40
CA LEU A 326 -0.49 -9.78 -26.97
C LEU A 326 -0.50 -11.23 -26.50
N SER A 327 0.40 -11.58 -25.60
CA SER A 327 0.43 -12.89 -24.97
C SER A 327 0.16 -12.74 -23.49
N THR A 328 -0.91 -13.37 -23.02
CA THR A 328 -1.21 -13.45 -21.60
C THR A 328 -0.41 -14.61 -20.97
N LYS A 329 -0.02 -14.47 -19.70
CA LYS A 329 0.60 -15.57 -18.94
C LYS A 329 -0.28 -16.82 -18.82
N LYS A 330 -1.60 -16.67 -19.04
CA LYS A 330 -2.59 -17.76 -19.03
C LYS A 330 -2.75 -18.46 -20.39
N GLY A 331 -1.89 -18.17 -21.35
CA GLY A 331 -1.83 -18.88 -22.63
C GLY A 331 -2.86 -18.43 -23.67
N VAL A 332 -3.48 -17.26 -23.48
CA VAL A 332 -4.29 -16.58 -24.50
C VAL A 332 -3.37 -15.65 -25.30
N ASN A 333 -3.34 -15.84 -26.61
CA ASN A 333 -2.66 -14.96 -27.55
C ASN A 333 -3.71 -14.16 -28.34
N VAL A 334 -3.54 -12.84 -28.41
CA VAL A 334 -4.42 -11.92 -29.13
C VAL A 334 -3.58 -11.11 -30.11
N GLY A 335 -3.77 -11.34 -31.41
CA GLY A 335 -3.26 -10.48 -32.46
C GLY A 335 -4.26 -9.36 -32.75
N MET A 336 -3.79 -8.11 -32.79
CA MET A 336 -4.59 -6.96 -33.20
C MET A 336 -4.10 -6.47 -34.57
N ASP A 337 -5.03 -6.28 -35.51
CA ASP A 337 -4.73 -5.72 -36.83
C ASP A 337 -4.70 -4.18 -36.80
N THR A 338 -4.52 -3.54 -37.95
CA THR A 338 -4.52 -2.06 -38.07
C THR A 338 -5.86 -1.45 -37.67
N ASP A 339 -5.84 -0.21 -37.19
CA ASP A 339 -7.05 0.57 -36.83
C ASP A 339 -7.99 -0.16 -35.86
N THR A 340 -7.41 -0.89 -34.91
CA THR A 340 -8.12 -1.73 -33.94
C THR A 340 -7.99 -1.15 -32.54
N GLU A 341 -9.12 -1.00 -31.84
CA GLU A 341 -9.18 -0.54 -30.45
C GLU A 341 -9.81 -1.61 -29.56
N ALA A 342 -9.04 -2.10 -28.58
CA ALA A 342 -9.47 -3.10 -27.63
C ALA A 342 -9.10 -2.71 -26.19
N HIS A 343 -10.03 -2.92 -25.27
CA HIS A 343 -9.83 -2.74 -23.84
C HIS A 343 -9.70 -4.10 -23.15
N PHE A 344 -8.64 -4.28 -22.37
CA PHE A 344 -8.34 -5.55 -21.69
C PHE A 344 -8.63 -5.39 -20.20
N PHE A 345 -9.71 -6.00 -19.72
CA PHE A 345 -10.06 -5.98 -18.29
C PHE A 345 -9.27 -7.01 -17.49
N ASP A 346 -9.11 -8.22 -18.02
CA ASP A 346 -8.47 -9.37 -17.40
C ASP A 346 -7.93 -10.33 -18.49
N PRO A 347 -7.06 -11.31 -18.17
CA PRO A 347 -6.66 -12.34 -19.14
C PRO A 347 -7.81 -13.14 -19.75
N TRP A 348 -8.97 -13.15 -19.09
CA TRP A 348 -10.18 -13.87 -19.50
C TRP A 348 -11.31 -12.94 -19.94
N LYS A 349 -11.11 -11.62 -19.94
CA LYS A 349 -12.16 -10.67 -20.33
C LYS A 349 -11.58 -9.47 -21.06
N MET A 350 -12.09 -9.23 -22.25
CA MET A 350 -11.72 -8.07 -23.06
C MET A 350 -12.95 -7.49 -23.75
N GLN A 351 -12.84 -6.25 -24.19
CA GLN A 351 -13.83 -5.58 -25.02
C GLN A 351 -13.18 -5.07 -26.29
N LEU A 352 -13.65 -5.55 -27.43
CA LEU A 352 -13.29 -5.01 -28.74
C LEU A 352 -14.26 -3.89 -29.08
N LYS A 353 -13.77 -2.66 -29.28
CA LYS A 353 -14.63 -1.55 -29.69
C LYS A 353 -14.78 -1.50 -31.20
N THR A 354 -13.66 -1.62 -31.92
CA THR A 354 -13.62 -1.53 -33.39
C THR A 354 -12.36 -2.22 -33.92
N GLY A 355 -12.41 -2.69 -35.15
CA GLY A 355 -11.29 -3.30 -35.86
C GLY A 355 -11.33 -4.83 -35.87
N GLN A 356 -10.17 -5.46 -35.99
CA GLN A 356 -10.07 -6.91 -36.15
C GLN A 356 -9.04 -7.50 -35.19
N ILE A 357 -9.44 -8.58 -34.50
CA ILE A 357 -8.57 -9.35 -33.61
C ILE A 357 -8.60 -10.83 -33.95
N LEU A 358 -7.44 -11.47 -33.80
CA LEU A 358 -7.28 -12.91 -33.88
C LEU A 358 -6.91 -13.44 -32.49
N ILE A 359 -7.76 -14.26 -31.92
CA ILE A 359 -7.55 -14.86 -30.60
C ILE A 359 -7.20 -16.32 -30.78
N SER A 360 -6.17 -16.81 -30.08
CA SER A 360 -5.81 -18.22 -30.02
C SER A 360 -5.52 -18.64 -28.58
N MET A 361 -6.11 -19.76 -28.14
CA MET A 361 -5.92 -20.29 -26.80
C MET A 361 -5.90 -21.83 -26.76
N LYS A 362 -5.03 -22.40 -25.91
CA LYS A 362 -4.79 -23.87 -25.84
C LYS A 362 -5.82 -24.67 -25.04
N GLY A 363 -6.76 -24.01 -24.35
CA GLY A 363 -7.81 -24.65 -23.56
C GLY A 363 -7.83 -24.19 -22.09
N SER A 364 -9.02 -23.89 -21.57
CA SER A 364 -9.24 -23.40 -20.20
C SER A 364 -10.60 -23.83 -19.65
N GLU A 365 -10.67 -24.08 -18.34
CA GLU A 365 -11.94 -24.25 -17.62
C GLU A 365 -12.72 -22.94 -17.51
N ILE A 366 -12.00 -21.81 -17.43
CA ILE A 366 -12.60 -20.47 -17.42
C ILE A 366 -12.77 -19.99 -18.86
N PRO A 367 -13.99 -19.68 -19.32
CA PRO A 367 -14.20 -19.15 -20.66
C PRO A 367 -13.58 -17.75 -20.79
N LEU A 368 -12.94 -17.50 -21.93
CA LEU A 368 -12.56 -16.17 -22.36
C LEU A 368 -13.81 -15.44 -22.88
N GLU A 369 -14.11 -14.28 -22.31
CA GLU A 369 -15.20 -13.40 -22.73
C GLU A 369 -14.67 -12.23 -23.55
N VAL A 370 -15.28 -12.00 -24.71
CA VAL A 370 -15.02 -10.86 -25.59
C VAL A 370 -16.33 -10.09 -25.78
N ASP A 371 -16.41 -8.91 -25.18
CA ASP A 371 -17.50 -7.98 -25.41
C ASP A 371 -17.25 -7.21 -26.72
N THR A 372 -18.25 -7.16 -27.59
CA THR A 372 -18.22 -6.39 -28.85
C THR A 372 -19.41 -5.43 -28.85
N PRO A 373 -19.47 -4.42 -29.76
CA PRO A 373 -20.62 -3.52 -29.82
C PRO A 373 -21.94 -4.26 -30.06
N ASN A 374 -21.88 -5.44 -30.70
CA ASN A 374 -23.04 -6.17 -31.18
C ASN A 374 -23.37 -7.44 -30.38
N GLY A 375 -22.69 -7.67 -29.27
CA GLY A 375 -22.92 -8.81 -28.39
C GLY A 375 -21.66 -9.35 -27.73
N ARG A 376 -21.80 -10.44 -26.99
CA ARG A 376 -20.72 -11.07 -26.23
C ARG A 376 -20.34 -12.43 -26.81
N ILE A 377 -19.05 -12.71 -26.85
CA ILE A 377 -18.50 -13.98 -27.37
C ILE A 377 -17.79 -14.69 -26.24
N ARG A 378 -18.05 -15.99 -26.06
CA ARG A 378 -17.39 -16.86 -25.08
C ARG A 378 -16.68 -18.01 -25.77
N MET A 379 -15.44 -18.29 -25.39
CA MET A 379 -14.70 -19.46 -25.88
C MET A 379 -13.85 -20.10 -24.78
N ASN A 380 -13.68 -21.41 -24.85
CA ASN A 380 -12.85 -22.16 -23.89
C ASN A 380 -11.57 -22.72 -24.51
N LYS A 381 -11.51 -22.85 -25.85
CA LYS A 381 -10.35 -23.37 -26.59
C LYS A 381 -10.45 -23.00 -28.07
N GLY A 382 -9.31 -22.96 -28.76
CA GLY A 382 -9.25 -22.82 -30.21
C GLY A 382 -8.84 -21.42 -30.67
N THR A 383 -9.14 -21.11 -31.93
CA THR A 383 -8.76 -19.86 -32.60
C THR A 383 -9.99 -19.20 -33.21
N LEU A 384 -10.26 -17.95 -32.83
CA LEU A 384 -11.34 -17.13 -33.38
C LEU A 384 -10.80 -15.87 -34.04
N ASN A 385 -11.34 -15.53 -35.20
CA ASN A 385 -11.18 -14.22 -35.82
C ASN A 385 -12.46 -13.40 -35.56
N ILE A 386 -12.30 -12.21 -34.99
CA ILE A 386 -13.42 -11.32 -34.65
C ILE A 386 -13.17 -9.98 -35.33
N GLN A 387 -14.10 -9.56 -36.17
CA GLN A 387 -14.06 -8.27 -36.86
C GLN A 387 -15.27 -7.44 -36.43
N ALA A 388 -15.05 -6.38 -35.67
CA ALA A 388 -16.10 -5.48 -35.20
C ALA A 388 -16.08 -4.16 -36.00
N LYS A 389 -17.23 -3.81 -36.54
CA LYS A 389 -17.54 -2.50 -37.14
C LYS A 389 -18.80 -1.94 -36.49
N ASP A 390 -19.06 -0.65 -36.69
CA ASP A 390 -20.10 0.12 -35.97
C ASP A 390 -21.48 -0.54 -35.91
N ILE A 391 -21.89 -1.29 -36.95
CA ILE A 391 -23.22 -1.90 -37.06
C ILE A 391 -23.14 -3.42 -37.16
N VAL A 392 -21.98 -3.98 -37.49
CA VAL A 392 -21.82 -5.42 -37.78
C VAL A 392 -20.55 -5.96 -37.16
N THR A 393 -20.68 -7.07 -36.43
CA THR A 393 -19.57 -7.87 -35.94
C THR A 393 -19.59 -9.23 -36.61
N ILE A 394 -18.49 -9.59 -37.27
CA ILE A 394 -18.31 -10.89 -37.93
C ILE A 394 -17.40 -11.74 -37.03
N VAL A 395 -17.87 -12.93 -36.68
CA VAL A 395 -17.12 -13.89 -35.87
C VAL A 395 -16.89 -15.15 -36.70
N THR A 396 -15.63 -15.53 -36.89
CA THR A 396 -15.24 -16.73 -37.63
C THR A 396 -14.49 -17.67 -36.71
N ALA A 397 -15.01 -18.90 -36.54
CA ALA A 397 -14.35 -19.95 -35.80
C ALA A 397 -13.38 -20.72 -36.69
N VAL A 398 -12.08 -20.40 -36.58
CA VAL A 398 -11.03 -21.04 -37.37
C VAL A 398 -10.77 -22.46 -36.85
N ASN A 399 -10.71 -22.62 -35.54
CA ASN A 399 -10.57 -23.91 -34.86
C ASN A 399 -11.30 -23.85 -33.51
N GLY A 400 -12.06 -24.89 -33.15
CA GLY A 400 -12.81 -24.94 -31.89
C GLY A 400 -14.21 -24.35 -32.00
N ALA A 401 -14.84 -24.10 -30.85
CA ALA A 401 -16.22 -23.63 -30.77
C ALA A 401 -16.34 -22.40 -29.88
N ALA A 402 -17.27 -21.53 -30.22
CA ALA A 402 -17.60 -20.33 -29.46
C ALA A 402 -19.09 -20.24 -29.20
N THR A 403 -19.47 -19.58 -28.12
CA THR A 403 -20.86 -19.26 -27.81
C THR A 403 -21.05 -17.76 -28.00
N LEU A 404 -21.99 -17.38 -28.86
CA LEU A 404 -22.34 -16.01 -29.17
C LEU A 404 -23.61 -15.66 -28.40
N LEU A 405 -23.57 -14.55 -27.66
CA LEU A 405 -24.68 -13.98 -26.92
C LEU A 405 -25.13 -12.71 -27.66
N ILE A 406 -26.27 -12.78 -28.35
CA ILE A 406 -26.84 -11.70 -29.15
C ILE A 406 -28.25 -11.42 -28.61
N GLU A 407 -28.51 -10.19 -28.13
CA GLU A 407 -29.84 -9.78 -27.62
C GLU A 407 -30.48 -10.75 -26.60
N GLY A 408 -29.67 -11.51 -25.85
CA GLY A 408 -30.13 -12.49 -24.85
C GLY A 408 -30.27 -13.92 -25.38
N GLU A 409 -30.12 -14.16 -26.68
CA GLU A 409 -30.05 -15.51 -27.25
C GLU A 409 -28.61 -16.05 -27.28
N GLU A 410 -28.45 -17.32 -26.89
CA GLU A 410 -27.20 -18.06 -27.05
C GLU A 410 -27.18 -18.84 -28.38
N LYS A 411 -26.23 -18.52 -29.25
CA LYS A 411 -25.96 -19.25 -30.50
C LYS A 411 -24.58 -19.87 -30.46
N LYS A 412 -24.52 -21.17 -30.73
CA LYS A 412 -23.25 -21.91 -30.78
C LYS A 412 -22.63 -21.83 -32.18
N LEU A 413 -21.42 -21.28 -32.26
CA LEU A 413 -20.61 -21.25 -33.46
C LEU A 413 -19.64 -22.44 -33.46
N LEU A 414 -19.75 -23.29 -34.48
CA LEU A 414 -18.88 -24.44 -34.67
C LEU A 414 -17.70 -24.09 -35.58
N GLU A 415 -16.66 -24.91 -35.50
CA GLU A 415 -15.45 -24.81 -36.31
C GLU A 415 -15.74 -24.74 -37.82
N GLY A 416 -14.98 -23.89 -38.53
CA GLY A 416 -15.12 -23.67 -39.96
C GLY A 416 -16.31 -22.80 -40.36
N ARG A 417 -17.09 -22.28 -39.40
CA ARG A 417 -18.26 -21.43 -39.66
C ARG A 417 -17.99 -19.98 -39.27
N GLN A 418 -18.75 -19.09 -39.92
CA GLN A 418 -18.82 -17.68 -39.59
C GLN A 418 -20.25 -17.29 -39.18
N HIS A 419 -20.37 -16.30 -38.32
CA HIS A 419 -21.64 -15.70 -37.94
C HIS A 419 -21.54 -14.18 -37.96
N LYS A 420 -22.59 -13.55 -38.47
CA LYS A 420 -22.72 -12.10 -38.53
C LYS A 420 -23.69 -11.66 -37.43
N MET A 421 -23.19 -10.88 -36.49
CA MET A 421 -23.95 -10.26 -35.41
C MET A 421 -24.26 -8.82 -35.80
N SER A 422 -25.53 -8.46 -35.94
CA SER A 422 -25.97 -7.07 -36.13
C SER A 422 -27.01 -6.72 -35.08
N ILE A 423 -26.93 -5.49 -34.57
CA ILE A 423 -28.01 -4.89 -33.78
C ILE A 423 -28.90 -4.17 -34.79
N GLY A 424 -30.12 -4.66 -34.97
CA GLY A 424 -31.06 -4.20 -36.01
C GLY A 424 -31.14 -5.14 -37.23
N GLY A 425 -32.30 -5.08 -37.89
CA GLY A 425 -32.59 -5.85 -39.11
C GLY A 425 -31.87 -5.32 -40.35
N GLU A 426 -31.88 -6.09 -41.43
CA GLU A 426 -31.35 -5.62 -42.71
C GLU A 426 -32.24 -4.48 -43.27
N PRO A 427 -31.67 -3.43 -43.88
CA PRO A 427 -32.47 -2.41 -44.55
C PRO A 427 -33.32 -3.07 -45.64
N VAL A 428 -34.63 -2.93 -45.51
CA VAL A 428 -35.60 -3.52 -46.44
C VAL A 428 -35.87 -2.55 -47.58
N ASP A 429 -35.89 -3.05 -48.82
CA ASP A 429 -36.35 -2.28 -49.98
C ASP A 429 -37.86 -2.07 -49.90
N ILE A 430 -38.26 -0.89 -49.44
CA ILE A 430 -39.66 -0.49 -49.28
C ILE A 430 -40.38 -0.50 -50.64
N GLY A 431 -39.68 -0.20 -51.74
CA GLY A 431 -40.26 -0.17 -53.09
C GLY A 431 -40.68 -1.56 -53.57
N ALA A 432 -39.90 -2.59 -53.25
CA ALA A 432 -40.27 -3.98 -53.55
C ALA A 432 -41.53 -4.43 -52.79
N ILE A 433 -41.69 -3.99 -51.53
CA ILE A 433 -42.87 -4.30 -50.71
C ILE A 433 -44.11 -3.55 -51.22
N ILE A 434 -43.96 -2.28 -51.61
CA ILE A 434 -45.06 -1.48 -52.18
C ILE A 434 -45.52 -2.09 -53.49
N ASN A 435 -44.61 -2.41 -54.42
CA ASN A 435 -44.96 -3.04 -55.70
C ASN A 435 -45.66 -4.40 -55.51
N TRP A 436 -45.21 -5.20 -54.54
CA TRP A 436 -45.88 -6.45 -54.17
C TRP A 436 -47.30 -6.20 -53.63
N SER A 437 -47.48 -5.18 -52.78
CA SER A 437 -48.79 -4.83 -52.22
C SER A 437 -49.77 -4.28 -53.27
N GLU A 438 -49.31 -3.46 -54.22
CA GLU A 438 -50.14 -2.93 -55.31
C GLU A 438 -50.59 -4.05 -56.27
N GLY A 439 -49.74 -5.05 -56.51
CA GLY A 439 -50.09 -6.25 -57.27
C GLY A 439 -51.15 -7.15 -56.62
N ILE A 440 -51.35 -7.04 -55.30
CA ILE A 440 -52.40 -7.74 -54.57
C ILE A 440 -53.72 -6.96 -54.64
N VAL A 441 -53.67 -5.63 -54.53
CA VAL A 441 -54.86 -4.77 -54.58
C VAL A 441 -55.48 -4.77 -55.99
N THR A 442 -54.65 -4.73 -57.04
CA THR A 442 -55.14 -4.79 -58.44
C THR A 442 -55.83 -6.11 -58.78
N LYS A 443 -55.35 -7.25 -58.26
CA LYS A 443 -56.03 -8.55 -58.44
C LYS A 443 -57.35 -8.68 -57.66
N SER A 444 -57.52 -7.89 -56.60
CA SER A 444 -58.78 -7.83 -55.83
C SER A 444 -59.85 -7.03 -56.57
N ASP A 445 -59.48 -5.99 -57.31
CA ASP A 445 -60.42 -5.16 -58.07
C ASP A 445 -60.85 -5.78 -59.41
N GLU A 446 -60.10 -6.73 -59.97
CA GLU A 446 -60.51 -7.53 -61.15
C GLU A 446 -61.50 -8.67 -60.81
N GLN A 447 -61.78 -8.94 -59.53
CA GLN A 447 -62.71 -9.98 -59.06
C GLN A 447 -64.06 -9.45 -58.52
N LYS A 448 -64.34 -8.15 -58.66
CA LYS A 448 -65.66 -7.55 -58.45
C LYS A 448 -66.27 -7.12 -59.79
#